data_AF-A0A938XW70-F1
#
_entry.id   AF-A0A938XW70-F1
#
_cell.length_a   1.000
_cell.length_b   1.000
_cell.length_c   1.000
_cell.angle_alpha   90.00
_cell.angle_beta   90.00
_cell.angle_gamma   90.00
#
_symmetry.space_group_name_H-M   'P 1'
#
loop_
_entity.id
_entity.type
_entity.pdbx_description
1 polymer ?
#
loop_
_entity_poly.entity_id
_entity_poly.type
_entity_poly.pdbx_seq_one_letter_code
_entity_poly.pdbx_strand_id
1 'polypeptide(L)'
;METALTSSLYTGLAYVFTVVALIIPFLITSNYLLALGSTLVVAVLIIFFFNYYVSVAKDYSFKKRFTEMAVLSIGVALISFIIGYLIRVTLGVEI
;
A
#
# COMPACT_ATOMS: atom_id res chain seq x y z
N MET A 1 -14.40 26.20 -11.33
CA MET A 1 -12.96 25.96 -11.59
C MET A 1 -12.19 25.66 -10.29
N GLU A 2 -12.62 26.18 -9.14
CA GLU A 2 -12.04 25.92 -7.80
C GLU A 2 -12.15 24.45 -7.31
N THR A 3 -13.06 23.65 -7.86
CA THR A 3 -13.30 22.25 -7.48
C THR A 3 -12.26 21.26 -7.99
N ALA A 4 -11.70 21.48 -9.19
CA ALA A 4 -10.78 20.52 -9.81
C ALA A 4 -9.38 20.56 -9.18
N LEU A 5 -8.86 21.76 -8.92
CA LEU A 5 -7.55 21.97 -8.30
C LEU A 5 -7.53 21.45 -6.85
N THR A 6 -8.60 21.72 -6.12
CA THR A 6 -8.77 21.27 -4.74
C THR A 6 -8.88 19.75 -4.67
N SER A 7 -9.67 19.12 -5.55
CA SER A 7 -9.79 17.65 -5.60
C SER A 7 -8.47 16.96 -5.98
N SER A 8 -7.74 17.50 -6.96
CA SER A 8 -6.46 16.92 -7.39
C SER A 8 -5.39 17.02 -6.29
N LEU A 9 -5.35 18.13 -5.55
CA LEU A 9 -4.47 18.31 -4.40
C LEU A 9 -4.79 17.32 -3.28
N TYR A 10 -6.07 17.11 -2.95
CA TYR A 10 -6.44 16.12 -1.92
C TYR A 10 -6.06 14.70 -2.33
N THR A 11 -6.32 14.29 -3.57
CA THR A 11 -5.89 12.97 -4.05
C THR A 11 -4.37 12.83 -4.12
N GLY A 12 -3.65 13.90 -4.51
CA GLY A 12 -2.19 13.92 -4.57
C GLY A 12 -1.56 13.81 -3.18
N LEU A 13 -2.03 14.60 -2.22
CA LEU A 13 -1.58 14.56 -0.83
C LEU A 13 -1.83 13.20 -0.19
N ALA A 14 -3.01 12.60 -0.40
CA ALA A 14 -3.30 11.26 0.08
C ALA A 14 -2.31 10.21 -0.49
N TYR A 15 -1.96 10.32 -1.77
CA TYR A 15 -1.00 9.44 -2.41
C TYR A 15 0.40 9.60 -1.82
N VAL A 16 0.89 10.84 -1.70
CA VAL A 16 2.20 11.15 -1.12
C VAL A 16 2.29 10.64 0.32
N PHE A 17 1.26 10.89 1.13
CA PHE A 17 1.22 10.43 2.51
C PHE A 17 1.28 8.90 2.62
N THR A 18 0.52 8.20 1.76
CA THR A 18 0.53 6.73 1.70
C THR A 18 1.91 6.21 1.33
N VAL A 19 2.57 6.79 0.32
CA VAL A 19 3.91 6.39 -0.11
C VAL A 19 4.94 6.61 0.99
N VAL A 20 4.91 7.77 1.65
CA VAL A 20 5.82 8.06 2.78
C VAL A 20 5.63 7.04 3.89
N ALA A 21 4.38 6.75 4.28
CA ALA A 21 4.08 5.75 5.31
C ALA A 21 4.63 4.35 4.96
N LEU A 22 4.59 3.96 3.68
CA LEU A 22 5.09 2.66 3.23
C LEU A 22 6.63 2.58 3.15
N ILE A 23 7.32 3.70 2.92
CA ILE A 23 8.78 3.77 2.80
C ILE A 23 9.46 3.93 4.16
N ILE A 24 8.81 4.54 5.15
CA ILE A 24 9.35 4.75 6.51
C ILE A 24 10.00 3.49 7.12
N PRO A 25 9.40 2.28 7.05
CA PRO A 25 10.02 1.07 7.61
C PRO A 25 11.38 0.73 7.00
N PHE A 26 11.57 1.03 5.70
CA PHE A 26 12.82 0.83 4.99
C PHE A 26 13.88 1.88 5.31
N LEU A 27 13.47 3.08 5.73
CA LEU A 27 14.39 4.14 6.15
C LEU A 27 14.96 3.91 7.55
N ILE A 28 14.19 3.26 8.44
CA ILE A 28 14.57 3.08 9.85
C ILE A 28 15.26 1.73 10.08
N THR A 29 14.92 0.70 9.30
CA THR A 29 15.36 -0.68 9.57
C THR A 29 16.41 -1.14 8.57
N SER A 30 17.61 -1.49 9.04
CA SER A 30 18.66 -2.06 8.16
C SER A 30 18.38 -3.51 7.72
N ASN A 31 17.49 -4.22 8.43
CA ASN A 31 17.07 -5.56 8.05
C ASN A 31 15.89 -5.50 7.06
N TYR A 32 16.15 -5.86 5.80
CA TYR A 32 15.16 -5.79 4.72
C TYR A 32 13.92 -6.65 4.99
N LEU A 33 14.06 -7.82 5.63
CA LEU A 33 12.92 -8.70 5.92
C LEU A 33 11.97 -8.08 6.96
N LEU A 34 12.53 -7.45 7.99
CA LEU A 34 11.75 -6.74 9.00
C LEU A 34 11.07 -5.50 8.41
N ALA A 35 11.77 -4.75 7.55
CA ALA A 35 11.19 -3.61 6.84
C ALA A 35 10.02 -4.06 5.93
N LEU A 36 10.20 -5.13 5.16
CA LEU A 36 9.17 -5.70 4.29
C LEU A 36 7.93 -6.14 5.08
N GLY A 37 8.13 -6.87 6.18
CA GLY A 37 7.04 -7.29 7.05
C GLY A 37 6.27 -6.11 7.64
N SER A 38 6.99 -5.09 8.13
CA SER A 38 6.39 -3.87 8.67
C SER A 38 5.60 -3.09 7.61
N THR A 39 6.15 -2.92 6.40
CA THR A 39 5.44 -2.26 5.30
C THR A 39 4.17 -2.99 4.89
N LEU A 40 4.16 -4.33 4.89
CA LEU A 40 2.94 -5.10 4.62
C LEU A 40 1.87 -4.87 5.69
N VAL A 41 2.26 -4.81 6.97
CA VAL A 41 1.33 -4.49 8.06
C VAL A 41 0.77 -3.07 7.90
N VAL A 42 1.62 -2.09 7.61
CA VAL A 42 1.20 -0.70 7.36
C VAL A 42 0.24 -0.64 6.17
N ALA A 43 0.53 -1.33 5.07
CA ALA A 43 -0.35 -1.38 3.91
C ALA A 43 -1.74 -1.93 4.24
N VAL A 44 -1.80 -3.04 4.98
CA VAL A 44 -3.07 -3.65 5.43
C VAL A 44 -3.84 -2.69 6.35
N LEU A 45 -3.15 -2.01 7.27
CA LEU A 45 -3.76 -1.00 8.15
C LEU A 45 -4.34 0.17 7.35
N ILE A 46 -3.62 0.68 6.35
CA ILE A 46 -4.10 1.76 5.48
C ILE A 46 -5.39 1.29 4.76
N ILE A 47 -5.37 0.10 4.15
CA ILE A 47 -6.56 -0.47 3.49
C ILE A 47 -7.72 -0.62 4.48
N PHE A 48 -7.45 -1.08 5.71
CA PHE A 48 -8.43 -1.21 6.78
C PHE A 48 -9.07 0.15 7.13
N PHE A 49 -8.26 1.15 7.46
CA PHE A 49 -8.76 2.48 7.85
C PHE A 49 -9.52 3.17 6.72
N PHE A 50 -9.03 3.12 5.48
CA PHE A 50 -9.73 3.69 4.34
C PHE A 50 -11.07 2.99 4.08
N ASN A 51 -11.10 1.66 4.11
CA ASN A 51 -12.36 0.91 3.93
C ASN A 51 -13.33 1.17 5.07
N TYR A 52 -12.84 1.30 6.30
CA TYR A 52 -13.68 1.61 7.47
C TYR A 52 -14.28 3.00 7.34
N TYR A 53 -13.48 4.01 7.01
CA TYR A 53 -13.95 5.37 6.78
C TYR A 53 -15.02 5.43 5.68
N VAL A 54 -14.78 4.76 4.55
CA VAL A 54 -15.75 4.70 3.44
C VAL A 54 -17.02 3.96 3.83
N SER A 55 -16.91 2.87 4.60
CA SER A 55 -18.07 2.11 5.09
C SER A 55 -18.92 2.95 6.03
N VAL A 56 -18.31 3.67 6.98
CA VAL A 56 -19.01 4.56 7.91
C VAL A 56 -19.62 5.77 7.18
N ALA A 57 -18.90 6.38 6.23
CA ALA A 57 -19.38 7.57 5.54
C ALA A 57 -20.44 7.30 4.45
N LYS A 58 -20.52 6.07 3.93
CA LYS A 58 -21.37 5.73 2.77
C LYS A 58 -22.25 4.49 2.95
N ASP A 59 -22.39 3.96 4.17
CA ASP A 59 -23.19 2.76 4.51
C ASP A 59 -22.87 1.49 3.68
N TYR A 60 -21.68 1.43 3.07
CA TYR A 60 -21.26 0.25 2.32
C TYR A 60 -20.80 -0.87 3.25
N SER A 61 -20.99 -2.13 2.84
CA SER A 61 -20.52 -3.30 3.58
C SER A 61 -18.99 -3.34 3.67
N PHE A 62 -18.42 -2.95 4.83
CA PHE A 62 -16.99 -2.94 5.14
C PHE A 62 -16.28 -4.24 4.73
N LYS A 63 -16.80 -5.37 5.20
CA LYS A 63 -16.17 -6.69 5.03
C LYS A 63 -15.95 -7.06 3.56
N LYS A 64 -16.91 -6.75 2.68
CA LYS A 64 -16.82 -7.08 1.26
C LYS A 64 -15.70 -6.28 0.59
N ARG A 65 -15.68 -4.95 0.77
CA ARG A 65 -14.67 -4.10 0.15
C ARG A 65 -13.28 -4.28 0.73
N PHE A 66 -13.16 -4.45 2.05
CA PHE A 66 -11.89 -4.74 2.69
C PHE A 66 -11.27 -6.03 2.14
N THR A 67 -12.06 -7.11 2.05
CA THR A 67 -11.56 -8.40 1.54
C THR A 67 -11.15 -8.29 0.08
N GLU A 68 -11.96 -7.62 -0.75
CA GLU A 68 -11.66 -7.40 -2.17
C GLU A 68 -10.37 -6.61 -2.37
N MET A 69 -10.20 -5.47 -1.67
CA MET A 69 -9.00 -4.66 -1.78
C MET A 69 -7.77 -5.35 -1.18
N ALA A 70 -7.89 -6.04 -0.05
CA ALA A 70 -6.80 -6.77 0.55
C ALA A 70 -6.31 -7.91 -0.35
N VAL A 71 -7.23 -8.68 -0.95
CA VAL A 71 -6.89 -9.77 -1.88
C VAL A 71 -6.20 -9.20 -3.12
N LEU A 72 -6.69 -8.10 -3.69
CA LEU A 72 -6.03 -7.46 -4.84
C LEU A 72 -4.64 -6.94 -4.49
N SER A 73 -4.49 -6.22 -3.38
CA SER A 73 -3.20 -5.66 -2.97
C SER A 73 -2.18 -6.74 -2.61
N ILE A 74 -2.58 -7.78 -1.87
CA ILE A 74 -1.71 -8.90 -1.52
C ILE A 74 -1.38 -9.73 -2.77
N GLY A 75 -2.35 -9.95 -3.66
CA GLY A 75 -2.13 -10.66 -4.93
C GLY A 75 -1.13 -9.95 -5.82
N VAL A 76 -1.28 -8.63 -6.00
CA VAL A 76 -0.33 -7.81 -6.76
C VAL A 76 1.03 -7.80 -6.07
N ALA A 77 1.10 -7.62 -4.76
CA ALA A 77 2.36 -7.64 -4.01
C ALA A 77 3.11 -8.96 -4.16
N LEU A 78 2.41 -10.09 -4.11
CA LEU A 78 2.99 -11.43 -4.28
C LEU A 78 3.53 -11.62 -5.70
N ILE A 79 2.77 -11.23 -6.72
CA ILE A 79 3.21 -11.30 -8.12
C ILE A 79 4.43 -10.39 -8.34
N SER A 80 4.39 -9.14 -7.86
CA SER A 80 5.51 -8.20 -7.95
C SER A 80 6.75 -8.71 -7.22
N PHE A 81 6.59 -9.36 -6.07
CA PHE A 81 7.68 -9.98 -5.33
C PHE A 81 8.30 -11.15 -6.11
N ILE A 82 7.49 -12.02 -6.70
CA ILE A 82 7.98 -13.13 -7.53
C ILE A 82 8.77 -12.60 -8.73
N ILE A 83 8.22 -11.59 -9.43
CA ILE A 83 8.90 -10.97 -10.58
C ILE A 83 10.22 -10.33 -10.13
N GLY A 84 10.21 -9.55 -9.04
CA GLY A 84 11.41 -8.93 -8.50
C GLY A 84 12.46 -9.96 -8.08
N TYR A 85 12.05 -11.06 -7.45
CA TYR A 85 12.93 -12.16 -7.09
C TYR A 85 13.52 -12.85 -8.33
N LEU A 86 12.70 -13.11 -9.36
CA LEU A 86 13.15 -13.73 -10.60
C LEU A 86 14.20 -12.87 -11.30
N ILE A 87 13.96 -11.55 -11.38
CA ILE A 87 14.92 -10.57 -11.93
C ILE A 87 16.21 -10.56 -11.11
N ARG A 88 16.12 -10.62 -9.78
CA ARG A 88 17.29 -10.68 -8.90
C ARG A 88 18.16 -11.91 -9.18
N VAL A 89 17.53 -13.08 -9.34
CA VAL A 89 18.24 -14.34 -9.61
C VAL A 89 18.84 -14.36 -11.02
N THR A 90 18.13 -13.84 -12.04
CA THR A 90 18.60 -13.87 -13.43
C THR A 90 19.68 -12.84 -13.73
N LEU A 91 19.63 -11.66 -13.10
CA LEU A 91 20.64 -10.61 -13.27
C LEU A 91 21.84 -10.75 -12.32
N GLY A 92 21.80 -11.69 -11.37
CA GLY A 92 22.90 -11.91 -10.42
C GLY A 92 23.17 -10.73 -9.50
N VAL A 93 22.18 -9.86 -9.27
CA VAL A 93 22.31 -8.73 -8.35
C VAL A 93 22.15 -9.24 -6.92
N GLU A 94 23.26 -9.68 -6.35
CA GLU A 94 23.41 -9.77 -4.90
C GLU A 94 23.50 -8.34 -4.34
N ILE A 95 22.69 -8.06 -3.32
CA ILE A 95 22.81 -6.85 -2.50
C ILE A 95 23.86 -7.13 -1.43
#